data_AF-A0A928ME16-F1
#
_entry.id   AF-A0A928ME16-F1
#
_cell.length_a   1.000
_cell.length_b   1.000
_cell.length_c   1.000
_cell.angle_alpha   90.00
_cell.angle_beta   90.00
_cell.angle_gamma   90.00
#
_symmetry.space_group_name_H-M   'P 1'
#
loop_
_entity.id
_entity.type
_entity.pdbx_description
1 polymer ?
#
loop_
_entity_poly.entity_id
_entity_poly.type
_entity_poly.pdbx_seq_one_letter_code
_entity_poly.pdbx_strand_id
1 'polypeptide(L)'
;MFGQHFQLNEQTMHIVEEIGRHMPGGFFIYQKRAPENLLYANQAVIELFGCDDLEDFKRLTGFTFRGMLHPDDYAAIGKSIDEQIARSADNLDYVEYRIVRKDGSVRWV
;
A
#
# COMPACT_ATOMS: atom_id res chain seq x y z
N MET A 1 -8.43 -20.43 -7.80
CA MET A 1 -8.36 -19.65 -9.06
C MET A 1 -8.96 -18.26 -8.85
N PHE A 2 -8.26 -17.34 -8.19
CA PHE A 2 -8.77 -15.97 -7.94
C PHE A 2 -7.99 -14.87 -8.69
N GLY A 3 -6.99 -15.22 -9.49
CA GLY A 3 -6.01 -14.24 -10.00
C GLY A 3 -6.13 -13.80 -11.47
N GLN A 4 -6.95 -14.44 -12.33
CA GLN A 4 -6.87 -14.18 -13.78
C GLN A 4 -7.90 -13.18 -14.35
N HIS A 5 -8.85 -12.67 -13.55
CA HIS A 5 -9.95 -11.83 -14.08
C HIS A 5 -10.28 -10.57 -13.28
N PHE A 6 -9.53 -10.22 -12.23
CA PHE A 6 -9.80 -8.98 -11.50
C PHE A 6 -9.21 -7.78 -12.25
N GLN A 7 -10.06 -7.03 -12.95
CA GLN A 7 -9.71 -5.75 -13.55
C GLN A 7 -10.26 -4.63 -12.68
N LEU A 8 -9.37 -3.74 -12.24
CA LEU A 8 -9.76 -2.54 -11.51
C LEU A 8 -10.45 -1.55 -12.47
N ASN A 9 -11.77 -1.46 -12.36
CA ASN A 9 -12.65 -0.55 -13.07
C ASN A 9 -13.69 0.05 -12.09
N GLU A 10 -14.52 0.99 -12.55
CA GLU A 10 -15.51 1.67 -11.68
C GLU A 10 -16.42 0.70 -10.89
N GLN A 11 -16.88 -0.39 -11.51
CA GLN A 11 -17.75 -1.36 -10.82
C GLN A 11 -17.01 -2.13 -9.73
N THR A 12 -15.80 -2.60 -10.03
CA THR A 12 -14.97 -3.30 -9.04
C THR A 12 -14.43 -2.38 -7.95
N MET A 13 -14.26 -1.09 -8.23
CA MET A 13 -13.82 -0.10 -7.24
C MET A 13 -14.81 0.05 -6.10
N HIS A 14 -16.11 0.03 -6.38
CA HIS A 14 -17.12 0.04 -5.32
C HIS A 14 -17.01 -1.19 -4.39
N ILE A 15 -16.66 -2.36 -4.93
CA ILE A 15 -16.44 -3.57 -4.13
C ILE A 15 -15.17 -3.42 -3.27
N VAL A 16 -14.09 -2.90 -3.86
CA VAL A 16 -12.83 -2.62 -3.16
C VAL A 16 -13.04 -1.63 -2.01
N GLU A 17 -13.78 -0.56 -2.26
CA GLU A 17 -14.12 0.46 -1.27
C GLU A 17 -14.94 -0.14 -0.11
N GLU A 18 -15.91 -0.99 -0.42
CA GLU A 18 -16.77 -1.61 0.59
C GLU A 18 -15.99 -2.61 1.46
N ILE A 19 -15.14 -3.42 0.84
CA ILE A 19 -14.24 -4.34 1.57
C ILE A 19 -13.27 -3.52 2.43
N GLY A 20 -12.58 -2.55 1.82
CA GLY A 20 -11.59 -1.73 2.50
C GLY A 20 -12.16 -0.96 3.69
N ARG A 21 -13.41 -0.50 3.62
CA ARG A 21 -14.10 0.20 4.72
C ARG A 21 -14.33 -0.69 5.94
N HIS A 22 -14.59 -1.98 5.74
CA HIS A 22 -14.91 -2.91 6.82
C HIS A 22 -13.70 -3.72 7.30
N MET A 23 -12.55 -3.63 6.62
CA MET A 23 -11.34 -4.31 7.07
C MET A 23 -10.74 -3.63 8.31
N PRO A 24 -10.42 -4.39 9.38
CA PRO A 24 -9.81 -3.84 10.59
C PRO A 24 -8.35 -3.41 10.40
N GLY A 25 -7.73 -3.74 9.26
CA GLY A 25 -6.34 -3.40 8.93
C GLY A 25 -6.22 -2.39 7.79
N GLY A 26 -5.01 -1.87 7.62
CA GLY A 26 -4.66 -1.04 6.47
C GLY A 26 -4.77 -1.83 5.17
N PHE A 27 -5.44 -1.25 4.17
CA PHE A 27 -5.58 -1.84 2.85
C PHE A 27 -5.32 -0.79 1.79
N PHE A 28 -4.47 -1.13 0.82
CA PHE A 28 -4.18 -0.27 -0.30
C PHE A 28 -3.87 -1.08 -1.55
N ILE A 29 -4.05 -0.45 -2.69
CA ILE A 29 -3.74 -0.99 -4.01
C ILE A 29 -2.79 -0.01 -4.66
N TYR A 30 -1.70 -0.51 -5.26
CA TYR A 30 -0.74 0.32 -5.99
C TYR A 30 -0.35 -0.34 -7.30
N GLN A 31 0.16 0.48 -8.23
CA GLN A 31 0.77 -0.01 -9.45
C GLN A 31 2.23 -0.39 -9.15
N LYS A 32 2.67 -1.61 -9.46
CA LYS A 32 4.08 -1.98 -9.27
C LYS A 32 5.06 -1.24 -10.20
N ARG A 33 4.56 -0.64 -11.29
CA ARG A 33 5.40 0.11 -12.22
C ARG A 33 5.73 1.48 -11.63
N ALA A 34 6.98 1.89 -11.76
CA ALA A 34 7.39 3.26 -11.42
C ALA A 34 6.42 4.28 -12.05
N PRO A 35 5.94 5.27 -11.29
CA PRO A 35 6.44 5.72 -9.98
C PRO A 35 5.80 5.04 -8.75
N GLU A 36 5.17 3.87 -8.91
CA GLU A 36 4.55 3.09 -7.84
C GLU A 36 3.34 3.76 -7.17
N ASN A 37 2.53 4.44 -7.99
CA ASN A 37 1.35 5.18 -7.51
C ASN A 37 0.35 4.26 -6.82
N LEU A 38 -0.15 4.73 -5.69
CA LEU A 38 -1.34 4.19 -5.05
C LEU A 38 -2.56 4.49 -5.94
N LEU A 39 -3.44 3.51 -6.04
CA LEU A 39 -4.75 3.59 -6.69
C LEU A 39 -5.87 3.73 -5.66
N TYR A 40 -5.65 3.16 -4.47
CA TYR A 40 -6.61 3.15 -3.38
C TYR A 40 -5.86 3.00 -2.06
N ALA A 41 -6.35 3.65 -1.01
CA ALA A 41 -5.98 3.40 0.37
C ALA A 41 -7.22 3.58 1.25
N ASN A 42 -7.49 2.63 2.14
CA ASN A 42 -8.60 2.74 3.08
C ASN A 42 -8.27 3.72 4.22
N GLN A 43 -9.29 4.08 4.99
CA GLN A 43 -9.16 5.02 6.10
C GLN A 43 -8.15 4.54 7.17
N ALA A 44 -8.06 3.22 7.40
CA ALA A 44 -7.10 2.67 8.36
C ALA A 44 -5.64 2.95 7.98
N VAL A 45 -5.29 2.98 6.68
CA VAL A 45 -3.94 3.40 6.24
C VAL A 45 -3.69 4.87 6.58
N ILE A 46 -4.65 5.75 6.30
CA ILE A 46 -4.53 7.19 6.56
C ILE A 46 -4.31 7.45 8.06
N GLU A 47 -5.09 6.79 8.92
CA GLU A 47 -4.97 6.86 10.38
C GLU A 47 -3.65 6.26 10.88
N LEU A 48 -3.20 5.16 10.28
CA LEU A 48 -1.92 4.53 10.61
C LEU A 48 -0.74 5.49 10.37
N PHE A 49 -0.81 6.33 9.34
CA PHE A 49 0.16 7.40 9.08
C PHE A 49 -0.03 8.66 9.95
N GLY A 50 -1.11 8.72 10.73
CA GLY A 50 -1.44 9.88 11.57
C GLY A 50 -1.84 11.11 10.75
N CYS A 51 -2.36 10.89 9.54
CA CYS A 51 -2.87 11.94 8.68
C CYS A 51 -4.33 12.24 8.99
N ASP A 52 -4.73 13.50 8.83
CA ASP A 52 -6.10 13.94 9.13
C ASP A 52 -7.09 13.49 8.05
N ASP A 53 -6.64 13.49 6.78
CA ASP A 53 -7.42 13.13 5.62
C ASP A 53 -6.53 12.57 4.49
N LEU A 54 -7.18 12.18 3.39
CA LEU A 54 -6.51 11.64 2.21
C LEU A 54 -5.54 12.65 1.57
N GLU A 55 -5.84 13.94 1.56
CA GLU A 55 -4.97 14.95 0.95
C GLU A 55 -3.70 15.16 1.76
N ASP A 56 -3.80 15.08 3.08
CA ASP A 56 -2.66 15.09 3.98
C ASP A 56 -1.78 13.85 3.81
N PHE A 57 -2.40 12.68 3.68
CA PHE A 57 -1.70 11.43 3.37
C PHE A 57 -0.97 11.51 2.02
N LYS A 58 -1.62 12.06 0.98
CA LYS A 58 -1.00 12.28 -0.33
C LYS A 58 0.21 13.22 -0.26
N ARG A 59 0.13 14.31 0.50
CA ARG A 59 1.26 15.24 0.69
C ARG A 59 2.44 14.56 1.39
N LEU A 60 2.16 13.75 2.41
CA LEU A 60 3.20 13.06 3.18
C LEU A 60 3.92 11.99 2.34
N THR A 61 3.17 11.18 1.60
CA THR A 61 3.69 9.97 0.92
C THR A 61 3.93 10.16 -0.57
N GLY A 62 3.55 11.30 -1.14
CA GLY A 62 3.45 11.48 -2.60
C GLY A 62 2.42 10.55 -3.26
N PHE A 63 1.61 9.86 -2.46
CA PHE A 63 0.68 8.82 -2.89
C PHE A 63 1.33 7.68 -3.67
N THR A 64 2.52 7.24 -3.22
CA THR A 64 3.27 6.13 -3.80
C THR A 64 3.60 5.10 -2.73
N PHE A 65 3.72 3.82 -3.11
CA PHE A 65 4.17 2.79 -2.17
C PHE A 65 5.56 3.12 -1.62
N ARG A 66 6.50 3.54 -2.48
CA ARG A 66 7.81 4.00 -2.03
C ARG A 66 7.73 5.09 -0.97
N GLY A 67 6.88 6.10 -1.14
CA GLY A 67 6.75 7.19 -0.16
C GLY A 67 6.03 6.79 1.14
N MET A 68 5.46 5.59 1.23
CA MET A 68 4.98 5.02 2.48
C MET A 68 6.11 4.42 3.35
N LEU A 69 7.22 4.04 2.72
CA LEU A 69 8.33 3.37 3.40
C LEU A 69 9.26 4.38 4.09
N HIS A 70 10.01 3.92 5.09
CA HIS A 70 11.16 4.65 5.60
C HIS A 70 12.26 4.71 4.51
N PRO A 71 12.99 5.84 4.33
CA PRO A 71 13.99 5.99 3.28
C PRO A 71 15.06 4.90 3.21
N ASP A 72 15.50 4.43 4.38
CA ASP A 72 16.49 3.35 4.49
C ASP A 72 15.96 1.98 4.03
N ASP A 73 14.63 1.78 4.01
CA ASP A 73 14.01 0.49 3.67
C ASP A 73 13.76 0.33 2.16
N TYR A 74 13.84 1.42 1.37
CA TYR A 74 13.48 1.44 -0.06
C TYR A 74 14.15 0.32 -0.86
N ALA A 75 15.47 0.17 -0.72
CA ALA A 75 16.23 -0.79 -1.51
C ALA A 75 15.99 -2.24 -1.07
N ALA A 76 15.86 -2.46 0.25
CA ALA A 76 15.68 -3.80 0.81
C ALA A 76 14.29 -4.37 0.50
N ILE A 77 13.25 -3.55 0.65
CA ILE A 77 11.87 -3.96 0.43
C ILE A 77 11.58 -4.20 -1.05
N GLY A 78 12.01 -3.30 -1.95
CA GLY A 78 11.83 -3.50 -3.39
C GLY A 78 12.43 -4.82 -3.87
N LYS A 79 13.64 -5.14 -3.40
CA LYS A 79 14.30 -6.42 -3.72
C LYS A 79 13.55 -7.63 -3.13
N SER A 80 13.07 -7.53 -1.89
CA SER A 80 12.30 -8.61 -1.24
C SER A 80 11.02 -8.92 -2.01
N ILE A 81 10.26 -7.89 -2.40
CA ILE A 81 9.01 -8.02 -3.16
C ILE A 81 9.28 -8.67 -4.53
N ASP A 82 10.32 -8.23 -5.24
CA ASP A 82 10.70 -8.81 -6.53
C ASP A 82 11.08 -10.28 -6.42
N GLU A 83 11.86 -10.65 -5.40
CA GLU A 83 12.28 -12.04 -5.18
C GLU A 83 11.11 -12.95 -4.79
N GLN A 84 10.17 -12.46 -3.97
CA GLN A 84 9.02 -13.23 -3.51
C GLN A 84 8.00 -13.47 -4.62
N ILE A 85 7.67 -12.42 -5.40
CA ILE A 85 6.76 -12.55 -6.54
C ILE A 85 7.33 -13.50 -7.59
N ALA A 86 8.64 -13.42 -7.88
CA ALA A 86 9.29 -14.32 -8.84
C ALA A 86 9.25 -15.81 -8.41
N ARG A 87 9.07 -16.09 -7.12
CA ARG A 87 9.05 -17.44 -6.55
C ARG A 87 7.65 -17.93 -6.16
N SER A 88 6.65 -17.04 -6.15
CA SER A 88 5.30 -17.32 -5.67
C SER A 88 4.37 -17.71 -6.81
N ALA A 89 3.72 -18.87 -6.71
CA ALA A 89 2.71 -19.29 -7.68
C ALA A 89 1.46 -18.38 -7.67
N ASP A 90 1.21 -17.71 -6.54
CA ASP A 90 0.03 -16.87 -6.31
C ASP A 90 0.35 -15.36 -6.30
N ASN A 91 1.60 -14.97 -6.59
CA ASN A 91 2.10 -13.58 -6.53
C ASN A 91 1.86 -12.87 -5.18
N LEU A 92 1.78 -13.63 -4.09
CA LEU A 92 1.70 -13.08 -2.74
C LEU A 92 3.09 -12.90 -2.15
N ASP A 93 3.33 -11.75 -1.53
CA ASP A 93 4.52 -11.43 -0.75
C ASP A 93 4.13 -11.06 0.69
N TYR A 94 5.09 -11.22 1.61
CA TYR A 94 5.01 -10.74 2.98
C TYR A 94 6.25 -9.91 3.29
N VAL A 95 6.04 -8.69 3.74
CA VAL A 95 7.11 -7.76 4.12
C VAL A 95 6.75 -7.03 5.40
N GLU A 96 7.73 -6.93 6.30
CA GLU A 96 7.67 -6.05 7.46
C GLU A 96 8.57 -4.85 7.17
N TYR A 97 8.05 -3.64 7.37
CA TYR A 97 8.79 -2.42 7.03
C TYR A 97 8.47 -1.27 7.97
N ARG A 98 9.34 -0.27 7.97
CA ARG A 98 9.11 0.95 8.74
C ARG A 98 8.32 1.96 7.92
N ILE A 99 7.39 2.64 8.59
CA ILE A 99 6.71 3.84 8.09
C ILE A 99 7.15 5.05 8.89
N VAL A 100 7.05 6.24 8.28
CA VAL A 100 7.20 7.53 8.98
C VAL A 100 5.84 8.22 9.01
N ARG A 101 5.33 8.47 10.21
CA ARG A 101 4.06 9.17 10.40
C ARG A 101 4.21 10.68 10.20
N LYS A 102 3.09 11.38 10.06
CA LYS A 102 3.01 12.84 9.95
C LYS A 102 3.78 13.57 11.07
N ASP A 103 3.75 13.04 12.29
CA ASP A 103 4.44 13.60 13.46
C ASP A 103 5.96 13.27 13.51
N GLY A 104 6.48 12.56 12.50
CA GLY A 104 7.86 12.12 12.41
C GLY A 104 8.16 10.83 13.18
N SER A 105 7.20 10.25 13.90
CA SER A 105 7.40 8.97 14.58
C SER A 105 7.52 7.83 13.59
N VAL A 106 8.41 6.88 13.91
CA VAL A 106 8.63 5.67 13.12
C VAL A 106 7.86 4.51 13.71
N ARG A 107 7.18 3.72 12.87
CA ARG A 107 6.47 2.49 13.28
C ARG A 107 6.84 1.33 12.37
N TRP A 108 6.85 0.13 12.94
CA TRP A 108 6.90 -1.12 12.18
C TRP A 108 5.48 -1.54 11.82
N VAL A 109 5.32 -2.01 10.59
CA VAL A 109 4.08 -2.54 10.01
C VAL A 109 4.39 -3.88 9.37
#